data_AF-A0A2E2U8E1-F1
#
_entry.id   AF-A0A2E2U8E1-F1
#
_cell.length_a   1.000
_cell.length_b   1.000
_cell.length_c   1.000
_cell.angle_alpha   90.00
_cell.angle_beta   90.00
_cell.angle_gamma   90.00
#
_symmetry.space_group_name_H-M   'P 1'
#
loop_
_entity.id
_entity.type
_entity.pdbx_description
1 polymer ?
#
loop_
_entity_poly.entity_id
_entity_poly.type
_entity_poly.pdbx_seq_one_letter_code
_entity_poly.pdbx_strand_id
1 'polypeptide(L)'
;MLTNNKKNRLLKKIFLLDKRSAYFFDKESFETKLRDIKQARPSNVFFLFPVKSFPYPDALEIAAKHLDGFDISNQNELDLILPYLNSSKLIWNSSPYETDLESCKAIIQDGKESQRINFNNSRNEKSRFGLDINSITLRSNIHVHLGFQNNCANDYENMAKEIKKIIEAQSAPVERINLGGGFEFESLESLLDCLMIVSEILKDYKVFFEPGNWLSQGSVGMIGTVLESTKLEDETRLVVSISKLAHLKWSQKIKLSSVKKNENKFKKISIYGPTCSEDDIIGILENQDFATNRGDLILLENISSYSFAWRNDFNGIEKPPIITI
;
A
#
# COMPACT_ATOMS: atom_id res chain seq x y z
N MET A 1 -11.04 5.88 12.22
CA MET A 1 -10.80 5.20 13.51
C MET A 1 -11.66 3.96 13.53
N LEU A 2 -11.13 2.85 14.03
CA LEU A 2 -11.91 1.63 14.27
C LEU A 2 -13.17 1.95 15.07
N THR A 3 -14.29 1.38 14.66
CA THR A 3 -15.53 1.46 15.45
C THR A 3 -15.37 0.70 16.77
N ASN A 4 -16.17 1.05 17.78
CA ASN A 4 -16.13 0.37 19.08
C ASN A 4 -16.34 -1.15 18.95
N ASN A 5 -17.20 -1.58 18.02
CA ASN A 5 -17.43 -3.01 17.76
C ASN A 5 -16.16 -3.70 17.20
N LYS A 6 -15.53 -3.11 16.18
CA LYS A 6 -14.28 -3.63 15.61
C LYS A 6 -13.15 -3.67 16.63
N LYS A 7 -13.04 -2.63 17.47
CA LYS A 7 -12.08 -2.59 18.59
C LYS A 7 -12.33 -3.71 19.60
N ASN A 8 -13.58 -3.96 19.98
CA ASN A 8 -13.92 -5.07 20.89
C ASN A 8 -13.59 -6.44 20.30
N ARG A 9 -13.84 -6.65 18.99
CA ARG A 9 -13.46 -7.89 18.28
C ARG A 9 -11.95 -8.09 18.27
N LEU A 10 -11.19 -7.02 17.99
CA LEU A 10 -9.74 -7.02 18.02
C LEU A 10 -9.19 -7.40 19.40
N LEU A 11 -9.72 -6.78 20.46
CA LEU A 11 -9.31 -7.05 21.85
C LEU A 11 -9.56 -8.51 22.27
N LYS A 12 -10.69 -9.09 21.88
CA LYS A 12 -10.96 -10.52 22.13
C LYS A 12 -9.95 -11.42 21.40
N LYS A 13 -9.64 -11.11 20.14
CA LYS A 13 -8.73 -11.94 19.33
C LYS A 13 -7.28 -11.84 19.80
N ILE A 14 -6.78 -10.65 20.13
CA ILE A 14 -5.39 -10.50 20.63
C ILE A 14 -5.21 -11.23 21.97
N PHE A 15 -6.22 -11.19 22.84
CA PHE A 15 -6.18 -11.91 24.12
C PHE A 15 -6.07 -13.43 23.92
N LEU A 16 -6.74 -13.98 22.92
CA LEU A 16 -6.68 -15.42 22.59
C LEU A 16 -5.39 -15.85 21.90
N LEU A 17 -4.68 -14.92 21.23
CA LEU A 17 -3.47 -15.24 20.49
C LEU A 17 -2.23 -15.42 21.37
N ASP A 18 -2.29 -14.97 22.63
CA ASP A 18 -1.14 -14.94 23.55
C ASP A 18 0.11 -14.31 22.93
N LYS A 19 -0.10 -13.25 22.13
CA LYS A 19 0.96 -12.47 21.48
C LYS A 19 0.95 -11.03 21.99
N ARG A 20 2.14 -10.45 22.11
CA ARG A 20 2.32 -9.07 22.60
C ARG A 20 1.98 -8.02 21.57
N SER A 21 2.00 -8.36 20.29
CA SER A 21 1.59 -7.49 19.19
C SER A 21 0.99 -8.30 18.05
N ALA A 22 0.13 -7.66 17.27
CA ALA A 22 -0.39 -8.22 16.02
C ALA A 22 -0.76 -7.08 15.07
N TYR A 23 -0.64 -7.35 13.77
CA TYR A 23 -1.38 -6.60 12.77
C TYR A 23 -2.88 -6.91 12.89
N PHE A 24 -3.72 -5.96 12.54
CA PHE A 24 -5.13 -6.21 12.27
C PHE A 24 -5.49 -5.72 10.87
N PHE A 25 -6.44 -6.42 10.26
CA PHE A 25 -6.96 -6.14 8.94
C PHE A 25 -8.49 -6.05 9.00
N ASP A 26 -9.03 -4.85 8.82
CA ASP A 26 -10.45 -4.58 8.70
C ASP A 26 -10.95 -4.99 7.29
N LYS A 27 -11.44 -6.24 7.20
CA LYS A 27 -11.80 -6.86 5.91
C LYS A 27 -12.93 -6.10 5.22
N GLU A 28 -13.91 -5.66 5.99
CA GLU A 28 -15.11 -4.97 5.50
C GLU A 28 -14.77 -3.58 4.94
N SER A 29 -13.94 -2.80 5.65
CA SER A 29 -13.52 -1.47 5.18
C SER A 29 -12.70 -1.56 3.90
N PHE A 30 -11.83 -2.57 3.80
CA PHE A 30 -11.04 -2.82 2.59
C PHE A 30 -11.93 -3.24 1.42
N GLU A 31 -12.83 -4.21 1.62
CA GLU A 31 -13.75 -4.67 0.58
C GLU A 31 -14.66 -3.54 0.07
N THR A 32 -15.20 -2.73 0.99
CA THR A 32 -16.02 -1.57 0.66
C THR A 32 -15.25 -0.60 -0.23
N LYS A 33 -14.02 -0.23 0.14
CA LYS A 33 -13.20 0.68 -0.67
C LYS A 33 -12.93 0.13 -2.08
N LEU A 34 -12.58 -1.15 -2.20
CA LEU A 34 -12.29 -1.78 -3.50
C LEU A 34 -13.55 -1.87 -4.38
N ARG A 35 -14.71 -2.14 -3.79
CA ARG A 35 -15.99 -2.12 -4.50
C ARG A 35 -16.33 -0.70 -4.97
N ASP A 36 -16.21 0.29 -4.10
CA ASP A 36 -16.65 1.66 -4.39
C ASP A 36 -15.78 2.28 -5.49
N ILE A 37 -14.46 2.08 -5.46
CA ILE A 37 -13.58 2.56 -6.55
C ILE A 37 -13.86 1.84 -7.88
N LYS A 38 -14.18 0.53 -7.85
CA LYS A 38 -14.55 -0.23 -9.05
C LYS A 38 -15.86 0.29 -9.66
N GLN A 39 -16.83 0.68 -8.84
CA GLN A 39 -18.13 1.18 -9.30
C GLN A 39 -18.07 2.61 -9.83
N ALA A 40 -17.27 3.48 -9.22
CA ALA A 40 -17.27 4.90 -9.52
C ALA A 40 -16.28 5.32 -10.63
N ARG A 41 -15.33 4.46 -11.02
CA ARG A 41 -14.31 4.80 -12.02
C ARG A 41 -14.88 4.96 -13.44
N PRO A 42 -14.18 5.68 -14.33
CA PRO A 42 -14.47 5.70 -15.77
C PRO A 42 -14.40 4.32 -16.43
N SER A 43 -15.12 4.13 -17.53
CA SER A 43 -15.27 2.82 -18.21
C SER A 43 -13.97 2.29 -18.84
N ASN A 44 -13.07 3.19 -19.25
CA ASN A 44 -11.76 2.84 -19.82
C ASN A 44 -10.65 2.74 -18.75
N VAL A 45 -10.97 2.96 -17.48
CA VAL A 45 -10.03 2.86 -16.37
C VAL A 45 -10.13 1.49 -15.69
N PHE A 46 -8.98 0.91 -15.37
CA PHE A 46 -8.83 -0.42 -14.80
C PHE A 46 -7.84 -0.38 -13.62
N PHE A 47 -8.02 -1.28 -12.66
CA PHE A 47 -7.18 -1.39 -11.47
C PHE A 47 -6.58 -2.78 -11.35
N LEU A 48 -5.27 -2.81 -11.17
CA LEU A 48 -4.50 -4.01 -10.87
C LEU A 48 -4.04 -3.94 -9.43
N PHE A 49 -4.26 -5.01 -8.68
CA PHE A 49 -3.79 -5.09 -7.30
C PHE A 49 -2.30 -5.48 -7.26
N PRO A 50 -1.40 -4.63 -6.74
CA PRO A 50 0.02 -4.98 -6.66
C PRO A 50 0.23 -5.97 -5.52
N VAL A 51 0.55 -7.21 -5.84
CA VAL A 51 0.65 -8.30 -4.84
C VAL A 51 1.69 -7.96 -3.76
N LYS A 52 2.81 -7.35 -4.16
CA LYS A 52 3.86 -6.80 -3.28
C LYS A 52 3.36 -5.90 -2.15
N SER A 53 2.22 -5.24 -2.33
CA SER A 53 1.68 -4.29 -1.35
C SER A 53 1.05 -4.99 -0.16
N PHE A 54 0.29 -6.05 -0.40
CA PHE A 54 -0.36 -6.80 0.67
C PHE A 54 -0.58 -8.27 0.27
N PRO A 55 0.45 -9.12 0.36
CA PRO A 55 0.38 -10.53 -0.02
C PRO A 55 -0.30 -11.35 1.08
N TYR A 56 -1.55 -11.04 1.40
CA TYR A 56 -2.36 -11.71 2.41
C TYR A 56 -3.60 -12.36 1.77
N PRO A 57 -3.87 -13.66 2.00
CA PRO A 57 -4.95 -14.41 1.32
C PRO A 57 -6.31 -13.70 1.27
N ASP A 58 -6.81 -13.18 2.41
CA ASP A 58 -8.10 -12.46 2.44
C ASP A 58 -8.08 -11.20 1.56
N ALA A 59 -6.95 -10.49 1.51
CA ALA A 59 -6.82 -9.28 0.69
C ALA A 59 -6.76 -9.62 -0.80
N LEU A 60 -6.06 -10.70 -1.16
CA LEU A 60 -5.97 -11.20 -2.54
C LEU A 60 -7.32 -11.72 -3.03
N GLU A 61 -8.07 -12.44 -2.20
CA GLU A 61 -9.43 -12.89 -2.50
C GLU A 61 -10.36 -11.69 -2.81
N ILE A 62 -10.34 -10.67 -1.95
CA ILE A 62 -11.16 -9.45 -2.15
C ILE A 62 -10.71 -8.68 -3.39
N ALA A 63 -9.41 -8.54 -3.61
CA ALA A 63 -8.86 -7.91 -4.81
C ALA A 63 -9.32 -8.63 -6.08
N ALA A 64 -9.27 -9.97 -6.09
CA ALA A 64 -9.78 -10.78 -7.19
C ALA A 64 -11.28 -10.61 -7.39
N LYS A 65 -12.06 -10.40 -6.33
CA LYS A 65 -13.51 -10.17 -6.43
C LYS A 65 -13.85 -8.82 -7.09
N HIS A 66 -13.14 -7.75 -6.73
CA HIS A 66 -13.55 -6.38 -7.06
C HIS A 66 -12.69 -5.66 -8.11
N LEU A 67 -11.40 -6.01 -8.26
CA LEU A 67 -10.49 -5.33 -9.20
C LEU A 67 -10.34 -6.11 -10.50
N ASP A 68 -9.67 -5.56 -11.52
CA ASP A 68 -9.58 -6.18 -12.85
C ASP A 68 -8.50 -7.22 -12.97
N GLY A 69 -7.57 -7.25 -12.01
CA GLY A 69 -6.40 -8.08 -12.13
C GLY A 69 -5.37 -7.80 -11.06
N PHE A 70 -4.15 -8.28 -11.32
CA PHE A 70 -3.02 -8.20 -10.42
C PHE A 70 -1.78 -7.68 -11.14
N ASP A 71 -1.01 -6.88 -10.42
CA ASP A 71 0.40 -6.61 -10.75
C ASP A 71 1.27 -7.55 -9.92
N ILE A 72 2.16 -8.28 -10.62
CA ILE A 72 3.11 -9.22 -10.04
C ILE A 72 4.53 -8.92 -10.52
N SER A 73 5.52 -9.46 -9.81
CA SER A 73 6.94 -9.23 -10.09
C SER A 73 7.79 -10.50 -10.09
N ASN A 74 7.21 -11.66 -9.80
CA ASN A 74 7.90 -12.96 -9.79
C ASN A 74 6.90 -14.12 -9.67
N GLN A 75 7.40 -15.36 -9.80
CA GLN A 75 6.59 -16.58 -9.73
C GLN A 75 5.89 -16.75 -8.37
N ASN A 76 6.52 -16.39 -7.25
CA ASN A 76 5.88 -16.52 -5.94
C ASN A 76 4.63 -15.64 -5.83
N GLU A 77 4.67 -14.42 -6.37
CA GLU A 77 3.48 -13.55 -6.41
C GLU A 77 2.39 -14.09 -7.34
N LEU A 78 2.77 -14.72 -8.45
CA LEU A 78 1.84 -15.44 -9.32
C LEU A 78 1.17 -16.59 -8.57
N ASP A 79 1.95 -17.45 -7.91
CA ASP A 79 1.44 -18.61 -7.16
C ASP A 79 0.45 -18.21 -6.06
N LEU A 80 0.71 -17.08 -5.39
CA LEU A 80 -0.19 -16.51 -4.38
C LEU A 80 -1.57 -16.13 -4.93
N ILE A 81 -1.65 -15.69 -6.19
CA ILE A 81 -2.90 -15.24 -6.79
C ILE A 81 -3.63 -16.34 -7.57
N LEU A 82 -2.94 -17.40 -8.02
CA LEU A 82 -3.52 -18.49 -8.82
C LEU A 82 -4.88 -19.00 -8.27
N PRO A 83 -5.06 -19.24 -6.96
CA PRO A 83 -6.34 -19.73 -6.43
C PRO A 83 -7.53 -18.78 -6.65
N TYR A 84 -7.29 -17.49 -6.90
CA TYR A 84 -8.32 -16.46 -6.99
C TYR A 84 -8.58 -15.99 -8.43
N LEU A 85 -7.82 -16.47 -9.43
CA LEU A 85 -7.93 -15.99 -10.79
C LEU A 85 -9.08 -16.66 -11.56
N ASN A 86 -9.93 -15.86 -12.20
CA ASN A 86 -10.88 -16.31 -13.22
C ASN A 86 -10.53 -15.75 -14.62
N SER A 87 -11.27 -16.12 -15.66
CA SER A 87 -10.96 -15.75 -17.06
C SER A 87 -11.00 -14.25 -17.34
N SER A 88 -11.65 -13.45 -16.49
CA SER A 88 -11.72 -12.00 -16.67
C SER A 88 -10.54 -11.25 -16.04
N LYS A 89 -9.70 -11.92 -15.23
CA LYS A 89 -8.59 -11.26 -14.52
C LYS A 89 -7.37 -11.12 -15.41
N LEU A 90 -6.87 -9.88 -15.52
CA LEU A 90 -5.61 -9.57 -16.18
C LEU A 90 -4.43 -9.75 -15.22
N ILE A 91 -3.30 -10.22 -15.74
CA ILE A 91 -2.05 -10.30 -15.01
C ILE A 91 -1.05 -9.42 -15.74
N TRP A 92 -0.54 -8.40 -15.05
CA TRP A 92 0.58 -7.58 -15.52
C TRP A 92 1.81 -7.94 -14.72
N ASN A 93 2.92 -8.23 -15.40
CA ASN A 93 4.20 -8.43 -14.77
C ASN A 93 5.06 -7.17 -14.95
N SER A 94 5.37 -6.51 -13.84
CA SER A 94 6.17 -5.29 -13.79
C SER A 94 7.61 -5.50 -13.29
N SER A 95 8.14 -6.73 -13.41
CA SER A 95 9.49 -7.09 -12.97
C SER A 95 10.55 -6.17 -13.61
N PRO A 96 11.62 -5.80 -12.88
CA PRO A 96 12.76 -5.07 -13.44
C PRO A 96 13.61 -5.88 -14.42
N TYR A 97 13.36 -7.19 -14.52
CA TYR A 97 14.21 -8.16 -15.20
C TYR A 97 13.33 -9.19 -15.90
N GLU A 98 13.89 -9.88 -16.88
CA GLU A 98 13.19 -10.95 -17.56
C GLU A 98 12.85 -12.08 -16.57
N THR A 99 11.57 -12.38 -16.49
CA THR A 99 11.05 -13.52 -15.72
C THR A 99 10.50 -14.57 -16.68
N ASP A 100 10.83 -15.82 -16.40
CA ASP A 100 10.19 -16.98 -17.02
C ASP A 100 9.11 -17.45 -16.04
N LEU A 101 7.88 -17.01 -16.31
CA LEU A 101 6.73 -17.35 -15.48
C LEU A 101 5.99 -18.56 -16.04
N GLU A 102 5.77 -19.54 -15.19
CA GLU A 102 4.93 -20.71 -15.50
C GLU A 102 3.48 -20.35 -15.21
N SER A 103 2.71 -20.07 -16.26
CA SER A 103 1.32 -19.65 -16.15
C SER A 103 0.43 -20.35 -17.17
N CYS A 104 -0.75 -20.77 -16.72
CA CYS A 104 -1.83 -21.25 -17.60
C CYS A 104 -2.64 -20.10 -18.24
N LYS A 105 -2.33 -18.84 -17.89
CA LYS A 105 -2.97 -17.63 -18.41
C LYS A 105 -1.96 -16.70 -19.08
N ALA A 106 -2.42 -15.98 -20.09
CA ALA A 106 -1.64 -14.92 -20.72
C ALA A 106 -1.26 -13.83 -19.69
N ILE A 107 -0.01 -13.42 -19.75
CA ILE A 107 0.57 -12.37 -18.91
C ILE A 107 1.02 -11.25 -19.84
N ILE A 108 0.74 -10.00 -19.45
CA ILE A 108 1.36 -8.84 -20.09
C ILE A 108 2.64 -8.55 -19.33
N GLN A 109 3.79 -8.95 -19.85
CA GLN A 109 5.07 -8.79 -19.18
C GLN A 109 5.86 -7.61 -19.77
N ASP A 110 6.33 -6.73 -18.89
CA ASP A 110 7.25 -5.67 -19.26
C ASP A 110 8.53 -6.26 -19.90
N GLY A 111 8.95 -5.68 -21.03
CA GLY A 111 10.06 -6.17 -21.85
C GLY A 111 9.64 -7.17 -22.94
N LYS A 112 8.51 -7.86 -22.77
CA LYS A 112 7.95 -8.82 -23.75
C LYS A 112 6.73 -8.21 -24.44
N GLU A 113 5.54 -8.37 -23.85
CA GLU A 113 4.25 -7.88 -24.38
C GLU A 113 4.01 -6.39 -24.07
N SER A 114 4.66 -5.86 -23.03
CA SER A 114 4.59 -4.46 -22.62
C SER A 114 5.95 -3.79 -22.73
N GLN A 115 5.97 -2.50 -23.08
CA GLN A 115 7.17 -1.68 -23.02
C GLN A 115 7.11 -0.76 -21.81
N ARG A 116 8.03 -0.97 -20.86
CA ARG A 116 8.20 -0.06 -19.73
C ARG A 116 8.99 1.17 -20.14
N ILE A 117 8.45 2.34 -19.82
CA ILE A 117 9.00 3.63 -20.19
C ILE A 117 9.46 4.37 -18.95
N ASN A 118 10.60 5.04 -19.07
CA ASN A 118 11.19 5.87 -18.04
C ASN A 118 10.83 7.35 -18.27
N PHE A 119 9.93 7.88 -17.44
CA PHE A 119 9.56 9.31 -17.40
C PHE A 119 10.37 10.10 -16.37
N ASN A 120 11.22 9.46 -15.58
CA ASN A 120 11.95 10.13 -14.51
C ASN A 120 13.13 10.94 -15.07
N ASN A 121 13.68 10.54 -16.23
CA ASN A 121 14.71 11.33 -16.91
C ASN A 121 14.20 12.72 -17.34
N SER A 122 12.96 12.86 -17.79
CA SER A 122 12.36 14.17 -18.10
C SER A 122 12.08 15.01 -16.85
N ARG A 123 12.17 14.40 -15.66
CA ARG A 123 12.09 15.04 -14.34
C ARG A 123 13.46 15.24 -13.65
N ASN A 124 14.57 15.03 -14.36
CA ASN A 124 15.95 15.06 -13.82
C ASN A 124 16.22 14.03 -12.71
N GLU A 125 15.53 12.89 -12.75
CA GLU A 125 15.65 11.84 -11.75
C GLU A 125 16.25 10.57 -12.36
N LYS A 126 17.12 9.92 -11.58
CA LYS A 126 17.73 8.64 -12.00
C LYS A 126 16.80 7.49 -11.65
N SER A 127 16.21 6.85 -12.65
CA SER A 127 15.52 5.57 -12.53
C SER A 127 16.27 4.48 -13.28
N ARG A 128 16.35 3.28 -12.69
CA ARG A 128 16.87 2.08 -13.35
C ARG A 128 15.82 1.35 -14.19
N PHE A 129 14.58 1.82 -14.17
CA PHE A 129 13.44 1.14 -14.77
C PHE A 129 13.01 1.81 -16.07
N GLY A 130 12.68 0.99 -17.07
CA GLY A 130 12.12 1.44 -18.34
C GLY A 130 13.17 2.02 -19.29
N LEU A 131 12.72 2.23 -20.53
CA LEU A 131 13.51 2.82 -21.61
C LEU A 131 13.17 4.31 -21.73
N ASP A 132 14.12 5.14 -22.15
CA ASP A 132 13.86 6.56 -22.39
C ASP A 132 12.83 6.70 -23.52
N ILE A 133 11.73 7.40 -23.25
CA ILE A 133 10.60 7.52 -24.17
C ILE A 133 11.01 8.10 -25.54
N ASN A 134 12.02 8.97 -25.56
CA ASN A 134 12.49 9.62 -26.79
C ASN A 134 13.36 8.69 -27.64
N SER A 135 13.75 7.53 -27.11
CA SER A 135 14.66 6.58 -27.76
C SER A 135 13.97 5.32 -28.28
N ILE A 136 12.63 5.24 -28.17
CA ILE A 136 11.87 4.02 -28.46
C ILE A 136 10.66 4.28 -29.35
N THR A 137 10.34 3.28 -30.18
CA THR A 137 9.03 3.17 -30.84
C THR A 137 8.06 2.46 -29.90
N LEU A 138 6.91 3.06 -29.66
CA LEU A 138 5.90 2.52 -28.74
C LEU A 138 5.21 1.27 -29.30
N ARG A 139 5.00 0.27 -28.43
CA ARG A 139 4.25 -0.97 -28.72
C ARG A 139 2.79 -0.88 -28.27
N SER A 140 2.00 -1.91 -28.55
CA SER A 140 0.57 -1.96 -28.21
C SER A 140 0.26 -1.87 -26.72
N ASN A 141 1.17 -2.29 -25.84
CA ASN A 141 1.02 -2.12 -24.41
C ASN A 141 2.24 -1.34 -23.88
N ILE A 142 1.98 -0.30 -23.10
CA ILE A 142 3.02 0.50 -22.46
C ILE A 142 2.78 0.58 -20.96
N HIS A 143 3.88 0.69 -20.21
CA HIS A 143 3.85 0.87 -18.76
C HIS A 143 4.74 2.04 -18.36
N VAL A 144 4.18 2.99 -17.62
CA VAL A 144 4.88 4.09 -16.98
C VAL A 144 4.65 4.01 -15.48
N HIS A 145 5.70 4.25 -14.71
CA HIS A 145 5.59 4.41 -13.27
C HIS A 145 6.42 5.62 -12.86
N LEU A 146 5.75 6.66 -12.35
CA LEU A 146 6.39 7.92 -11.94
C LEU A 146 7.34 7.77 -10.75
N GLY A 147 7.32 6.62 -10.07
CA GLY A 147 8.04 6.43 -8.82
C GLY A 147 7.37 7.19 -7.67
N PHE A 148 7.88 7.01 -6.44
CA PHE A 148 7.47 7.74 -5.24
C PHE A 148 6.05 7.46 -4.72
N GLN A 149 5.81 7.75 -3.43
CA GLN A 149 4.51 7.57 -2.76
C GLN A 149 3.77 8.88 -2.56
N ASN A 150 3.98 9.87 -3.45
CA ASN A 150 3.45 11.23 -3.33
C ASN A 150 2.89 11.81 -4.65
N ASN A 151 2.53 10.96 -5.62
CA ASN A 151 1.99 11.46 -6.89
C ASN A 151 0.58 12.00 -6.70
N CYS A 152 0.35 13.20 -7.19
CA CYS A 152 -0.92 13.91 -7.14
C CYS A 152 -1.63 13.94 -8.50
N ALA A 153 -2.84 14.51 -8.56
CA ALA A 153 -3.62 14.60 -9.80
C ALA A 153 -2.87 15.28 -10.95
N ASN A 154 -2.13 16.36 -10.65
CA ASN A 154 -1.35 17.10 -11.64
C ASN A 154 -0.22 16.25 -12.24
N ASP A 155 0.40 15.36 -11.46
CA ASP A 155 1.46 14.47 -11.98
C ASP A 155 0.91 13.49 -13.02
N TYR A 156 -0.25 12.91 -12.73
CA TYR A 156 -0.93 11.98 -13.63
C TYR A 156 -1.51 12.68 -14.87
N GLU A 157 -2.06 13.89 -14.71
CA GLU A 157 -2.55 14.69 -15.83
C GLU A 157 -1.42 15.03 -16.81
N ASN A 158 -0.28 15.51 -16.30
CA ASN A 158 0.87 15.86 -17.13
C ASN A 158 1.44 14.63 -17.84
N MET A 159 1.57 13.51 -17.12
CA MET A 159 1.99 12.24 -17.71
C MET A 159 1.03 11.79 -18.82
N ALA A 160 -0.29 11.85 -18.59
CA ALA A 160 -1.28 11.45 -19.59
C ALA A 160 -1.19 12.32 -20.85
N LYS A 161 -1.03 13.64 -20.71
CA LYS A 161 -0.84 14.57 -21.83
C LYS A 161 0.43 14.25 -22.63
N GLU A 162 1.54 13.98 -21.94
CA GLU A 162 2.83 13.69 -22.58
C GLU A 162 2.79 12.34 -23.32
N ILE A 163 2.24 11.30 -22.69
CA ILE A 163 2.03 9.99 -23.33
C ILE A 163 1.18 10.16 -24.60
N LYS A 164 0.05 10.87 -24.52
CA LYS A 164 -0.84 11.09 -25.66
C LYS A 164 -0.11 11.75 -26.83
N LYS A 165 0.62 12.83 -26.55
CA LYS A 165 1.39 13.56 -27.56
C LYS A 165 2.38 12.64 -28.29
N ILE A 166 3.03 11.73 -27.56
CA ILE A 166 4.03 10.83 -28.12
C ILE A 166 3.38 9.72 -28.96
N ILE A 167 2.25 9.17 -28.50
CA ILE A 167 1.46 8.20 -29.27
C ILE A 167 1.02 8.81 -30.61
N GLU A 168 0.49 10.03 -30.59
CA GLU A 168 0.05 10.76 -31.78
C GLU A 168 1.23 11.06 -32.72
N ALA A 169 2.36 11.54 -32.19
CA ALA A 169 3.55 11.87 -32.97
C ALA A 169 4.15 10.65 -33.68
N GLN A 170 4.10 9.47 -33.05
CA GLN A 170 4.61 8.22 -33.62
C GLN A 170 3.56 7.45 -34.44
N SER A 171 2.29 7.88 -34.43
CA SER A 171 1.16 7.06 -34.90
C SER A 171 1.21 5.63 -34.32
N ALA A 172 1.54 5.53 -33.03
CA ALA A 172 1.84 4.26 -32.39
C ALA A 172 0.56 3.43 -32.16
N PRO A 173 0.62 2.10 -32.30
CA PRO A 173 -0.55 1.22 -32.19
C PRO A 173 -0.91 0.91 -30.72
N VAL A 174 -0.81 1.88 -29.81
CA VAL A 174 -1.05 1.69 -28.38
C VAL A 174 -2.52 1.36 -28.12
N GLU A 175 -2.77 0.30 -27.35
CA GLU A 175 -4.10 -0.12 -26.90
C GLU A 175 -4.27 -0.03 -25.38
N ARG A 176 -3.20 -0.35 -24.63
CA ARG A 176 -3.20 -0.41 -23.16
C ARG A 176 -2.08 0.44 -22.59
N ILE A 177 -2.43 1.25 -21.60
CA ILE A 177 -1.52 2.16 -20.91
C ILE A 177 -1.60 1.86 -19.42
N ASN A 178 -0.56 1.26 -18.85
CA ASN A 178 -0.43 1.13 -17.40
C ASN A 178 0.33 2.34 -16.86
N LEU A 179 -0.29 3.08 -15.94
CA LEU A 179 0.27 4.28 -15.32
C LEU A 179 0.86 4.01 -13.92
N GLY A 180 0.92 2.73 -13.53
CA GLY A 180 1.51 2.30 -12.28
C GLY A 180 0.77 2.84 -11.06
N GLY A 181 1.47 2.89 -9.93
CA GLY A 181 0.94 3.36 -8.63
C GLY A 181 1.70 4.55 -8.06
N GLY A 182 1.72 4.65 -6.73
CA GLY A 182 2.39 5.74 -6.01
C GLY A 182 1.45 6.88 -5.63
N PHE A 183 0.18 6.54 -5.40
CA PHE A 183 -0.91 7.48 -5.13
C PHE A 183 -0.81 8.11 -3.75
N GLU A 184 -0.98 9.43 -3.67
CA GLU A 184 -1.21 10.15 -2.42
C GLU A 184 -2.49 10.99 -2.50
N PHE A 185 -3.63 10.31 -2.62
CA PHE A 185 -4.95 10.94 -2.53
C PHE A 185 -5.50 10.82 -1.12
N GLU A 186 -6.05 11.91 -0.58
CA GLU A 186 -6.59 11.95 0.78
C GLU A 186 -7.97 11.31 0.87
N SER A 187 -8.70 11.24 -0.24
CA SER A 187 -10.07 10.75 -0.32
C SER A 187 -10.32 9.95 -1.61
N LEU A 188 -11.42 9.19 -1.64
CA LEU A 188 -11.89 8.58 -2.89
C LEU A 188 -12.29 9.65 -3.91
N GLU A 189 -12.92 10.74 -3.49
CA GLU A 189 -13.33 11.86 -4.36
C GLU A 189 -12.15 12.46 -5.12
N SER A 190 -11.09 12.85 -4.42
CA SER A 190 -9.87 13.40 -5.04
C SER A 190 -9.19 12.42 -6.00
N LEU A 191 -9.26 11.12 -5.71
CA LEU A 191 -8.81 10.11 -6.66
C LEU A 191 -9.71 10.06 -7.89
N LEU A 192 -11.03 10.02 -7.73
CA LEU A 192 -11.98 9.97 -8.85
C LEU A 192 -11.83 11.17 -9.78
N ASP A 193 -11.62 12.38 -9.25
CA ASP A 193 -11.36 13.58 -10.06
C ASP A 193 -10.13 13.39 -10.96
N CYS A 194 -9.03 12.86 -10.40
CA CYS A 194 -7.84 12.52 -11.17
C CYS A 194 -8.14 11.48 -12.25
N LEU A 195 -8.88 10.42 -11.93
CA LEU A 195 -9.23 9.37 -12.89
C LEU A 195 -10.06 9.91 -14.05
N MET A 196 -11.01 10.81 -13.77
CA MET A 196 -11.84 11.45 -14.80
C MET A 196 -11.00 12.28 -15.76
N ILE A 197 -10.06 13.08 -15.25
CA ILE A 197 -9.14 13.89 -16.06
C ILE A 197 -8.27 13.00 -16.95
N VAL A 198 -7.63 11.98 -16.36
CA VAL A 198 -6.77 11.06 -17.11
C VAL A 198 -7.58 10.28 -18.16
N SER A 199 -8.77 9.83 -17.79
CA SER A 199 -9.71 9.13 -18.67
C SER A 199 -10.07 9.97 -19.89
N GLU A 200 -10.37 11.26 -19.72
CA GLU A 200 -10.71 12.14 -20.84
C GLU A 200 -9.52 12.34 -21.79
N ILE A 201 -8.33 12.53 -21.24
CA ILE A 201 -7.10 12.68 -22.04
C ILE A 201 -6.84 11.40 -22.85
N LEU A 202 -6.95 10.23 -22.22
CA LEU A 202 -6.64 8.92 -22.78
C LEU A 202 -7.89 8.10 -23.13
N LYS A 203 -8.96 8.76 -23.58
CA LYS A 203 -10.30 8.13 -23.78
C LYS A 203 -10.32 6.96 -24.75
N ASP A 204 -9.40 6.94 -25.71
CA ASP A 204 -9.32 5.92 -26.76
C ASP A 204 -8.52 4.67 -26.33
N TYR A 205 -7.97 4.67 -25.10
CA TYR A 205 -7.08 3.62 -24.58
C TYR A 205 -7.65 2.98 -23.32
N LYS A 206 -7.24 1.73 -23.04
CA LYS A 206 -7.46 1.10 -21.74
C LYS A 206 -6.37 1.55 -20.77
N VAL A 207 -6.75 2.26 -19.71
CA VAL A 207 -5.83 2.83 -18.74
C VAL A 207 -5.82 2.00 -17.46
N PHE A 208 -4.65 1.53 -17.03
CA PHE A 208 -4.48 0.72 -15.83
C PHE A 208 -3.74 1.49 -14.74
N PHE A 209 -4.12 1.26 -13.49
CA PHE A 209 -3.45 1.80 -12.31
C PHE A 209 -3.16 0.70 -11.28
N GLU A 210 -2.12 0.91 -10.48
CA GLU A 210 -1.58 -0.02 -9.48
C GLU A 210 -1.56 0.58 -8.05
N PRO A 211 -2.70 0.99 -7.45
CA PRO A 211 -2.72 1.77 -6.22
C PRO A 211 -2.51 0.97 -4.92
N GLY A 212 -1.36 0.32 -4.74
CA GLY A 212 -1.11 -0.59 -3.61
C GLY A 212 -1.39 -0.03 -2.21
N ASN A 213 -0.60 0.96 -1.75
CA ASN A 213 -0.74 1.50 -0.38
C ASN A 213 -2.14 2.10 -0.14
N TRP A 214 -2.62 2.87 -1.12
CA TRP A 214 -3.88 3.61 -1.05
C TRP A 214 -5.09 2.69 -0.86
N LEU A 215 -5.13 1.55 -1.56
CA LEU A 215 -6.18 0.54 -1.42
C LEU A 215 -6.26 -0.01 0.01
N SER A 216 -5.13 -0.22 0.67
CA SER A 216 -5.09 -0.74 2.04
C SER A 216 -5.25 0.32 3.14
N GLN A 217 -5.13 1.60 2.78
CA GLN A 217 -5.09 2.70 3.73
C GLN A 217 -6.35 2.72 4.62
N GLY A 218 -6.17 2.91 5.91
CA GLY A 218 -7.26 2.89 6.90
C GLY A 218 -7.86 1.51 7.21
N SER A 219 -7.43 0.44 6.51
CA SER A 219 -7.92 -0.93 6.75
C SER A 219 -6.89 -1.83 7.44
N VAL A 220 -5.64 -1.37 7.57
CA VAL A 220 -4.58 -2.10 8.26
C VAL A 220 -4.06 -1.26 9.43
N GLY A 221 -3.79 -1.93 10.55
CA GLY A 221 -3.16 -1.32 11.72
C GLY A 221 -2.45 -2.37 12.57
N MET A 222 -1.91 -1.95 13.71
CA MET A 222 -1.31 -2.83 14.71
C MET A 222 -1.87 -2.55 16.08
N ILE A 223 -1.96 -3.62 16.88
CA ILE A 223 -2.14 -3.56 18.32
C ILE A 223 -0.85 -4.04 18.97
N GLY A 224 -0.43 -3.35 20.02
CA GLY A 224 0.77 -3.66 20.78
C GLY A 224 0.54 -3.49 22.27
N THR A 225 1.55 -3.86 23.06
CA THR A 225 1.53 -3.81 24.52
C THR A 225 2.69 -2.95 24.99
N VAL A 226 2.48 -2.13 26.02
CA VAL A 226 3.54 -1.44 26.75
C VAL A 226 4.37 -2.47 27.51
N LEU A 227 5.65 -2.58 27.18
CA LEU A 227 6.59 -3.49 27.83
C LEU A 227 7.23 -2.85 29.05
N GLU A 228 7.55 -1.57 28.97
CA GLU A 228 8.19 -0.79 30.03
C GLU A 228 7.76 0.67 29.97
N SER A 229 7.71 1.33 31.14
CA SER A 229 7.32 2.73 31.26
C SER A 229 8.21 3.47 32.25
N THR A 230 9.00 4.40 31.76
CA THR A 230 9.84 5.28 32.57
C THR A 230 9.22 6.66 32.68
N LYS A 231 8.91 7.10 33.91
CA LYS A 231 8.39 8.44 34.19
C LYS A 231 9.54 9.37 34.56
N LEU A 232 9.68 10.46 33.81
CA LEU A 232 10.58 11.57 34.07
C LEU A 232 9.73 12.80 34.45
N GLU A 233 10.38 13.88 34.87
CA GLU A 233 9.70 15.11 35.33
C GLU A 233 8.73 15.67 34.27
N ASP A 234 9.17 15.74 33.02
CA ASP A 234 8.42 16.36 31.91
C ASP A 234 8.08 15.40 30.75
N GLU A 235 8.40 14.12 30.89
CA GLU A 235 8.27 13.12 29.83
C GLU A 235 7.93 11.75 30.41
N THR A 236 7.07 11.00 29.72
CA THR A 236 6.95 9.56 29.93
C THR A 236 7.50 8.82 28.72
N ARG A 237 8.45 7.91 28.94
CA ARG A 237 9.02 7.06 27.88
C ARG A 237 8.40 5.69 27.95
N LEU A 238 7.88 5.21 26.82
CA LEU A 238 7.29 3.89 26.69
C LEU A 238 8.12 3.04 25.74
N VAL A 239 8.48 1.83 26.17
CA VAL A 239 8.96 0.78 25.26
C VAL A 239 7.78 -0.14 24.98
N VAL A 240 7.49 -0.40 23.71
CA VAL A 240 6.31 -1.18 23.30
C VAL A 240 6.71 -2.39 22.45
N SER A 241 5.79 -3.34 22.28
CA SER A 241 6.03 -4.59 21.54
C SER A 241 6.05 -4.46 20.01
N ILE A 242 6.00 -3.25 19.47
CA ILE A 242 6.01 -2.96 18.03
C ILE A 242 7.31 -2.23 17.71
N SER A 243 8.09 -2.69 16.74
CA SER A 243 9.28 -1.97 16.26
C SER A 243 8.95 -1.12 15.05
N LYS A 244 9.41 0.14 15.04
CA LYS A 244 9.41 1.00 13.85
C LYS A 244 10.24 0.39 12.72
N LEU A 245 11.42 -0.12 13.06
CA LEU A 245 12.39 -0.64 12.10
C LEU A 245 11.96 -1.99 11.52
N ALA A 246 11.43 -2.87 12.36
CA ALA A 246 11.07 -4.23 11.94
C ALA A 246 9.62 -4.35 11.42
N HIS A 247 8.67 -3.57 11.95
CA HIS A 247 7.23 -3.80 11.72
C HIS A 247 6.51 -2.63 11.03
N LEU A 248 7.09 -1.45 10.93
CA LEU A 248 6.39 -0.26 10.43
C LEU A 248 7.05 0.36 9.19
N LYS A 249 7.84 -0.43 8.45
CA LYS A 249 8.48 0.02 7.22
C LYS A 249 7.45 0.59 6.24
N TRP A 250 7.79 1.75 5.66
CA TRP A 250 6.92 2.54 4.77
C TRP A 250 5.59 3.02 5.37
N SER A 251 5.43 2.97 6.69
CA SER A 251 4.30 3.61 7.37
C SER A 251 4.69 5.03 7.83
N GLN A 252 4.07 6.05 7.25
CA GLN A 252 4.37 7.47 7.53
C GLN A 252 3.28 8.16 8.36
N LYS A 253 2.01 8.07 7.94
CA LYS A 253 0.86 8.77 8.57
C LYS A 253 0.17 7.91 9.64
N ILE A 254 0.96 7.35 10.57
CA ILE A 254 0.45 6.46 11.62
C ILE A 254 -0.38 7.25 12.63
N LYS A 255 -1.59 6.80 12.92
CA LYS A 255 -2.42 7.34 14.00
C LYS A 255 -2.22 6.51 15.25
N LEU A 256 -1.64 7.11 16.28
CA LEU A 256 -1.28 6.45 17.52
C LEU A 256 -2.31 6.78 18.61
N SER A 257 -2.78 5.76 19.32
CA SER A 257 -3.70 5.91 20.45
C SER A 257 -3.53 4.76 21.45
N SER A 258 -4.07 4.90 22.65
CA SER A 258 -4.18 3.80 23.61
C SER A 258 -5.60 3.23 23.64
N VAL A 259 -5.71 1.95 24.02
CA VAL A 259 -7.02 1.28 24.11
C VAL A 259 -7.87 1.89 25.22
N LYS A 260 -7.26 2.11 26.39
CA LYS A 260 -7.85 2.83 27.52
C LYS A 260 -7.50 4.31 27.40
N LYS A 261 -8.41 5.18 27.85
CA LYS A 261 -8.12 6.60 28.07
C LYS A 261 -7.77 6.82 29.54
N ASN A 262 -6.84 7.73 29.78
CA ASN A 262 -6.57 8.23 31.13
C ASN A 262 -7.21 9.61 31.26
N GLU A 263 -7.70 9.95 32.45
CA GLU A 263 -8.30 11.27 32.70
C GLU A 263 -7.26 12.40 32.62
N ASN A 264 -5.99 12.07 32.89
CA ASN A 264 -4.89 13.01 32.87
C ASN A 264 -4.15 13.01 31.52
N LYS A 265 -3.92 14.21 30.99
CA LYS A 265 -3.07 14.43 29.82
C LYS A 265 -1.61 14.48 30.23
N PHE A 266 -0.77 13.78 29.50
CA PHE A 266 0.68 13.85 29.67
C PHE A 266 1.23 15.01 28.84
N LYS A 267 2.19 15.76 29.39
CA LYS A 267 2.90 16.84 28.69
C LYS A 267 3.59 16.30 27.44
N LYS A 268 4.37 15.23 27.59
CA LYS A 268 5.08 14.55 26.51
C LYS A 268 5.14 13.03 26.76
N ILE A 269 4.88 12.25 25.73
CA ILE A 269 5.07 10.79 25.71
C ILE A 269 5.93 10.43 24.50
N SER A 270 7.06 9.78 24.75
CA SER A 270 7.94 9.25 23.69
C SER A 270 7.79 7.74 23.62
N ILE A 271 7.42 7.21 22.45
CA ILE A 271 7.15 5.78 22.25
C ILE A 271 8.25 5.17 21.38
N TYR A 272 8.93 4.19 21.96
CA TYR A 272 10.05 3.46 21.39
C TYR A 272 9.64 2.01 21.11
N GLY A 273 10.19 1.44 20.04
CA GLY A 273 10.15 0.01 19.80
C GLY A 273 11.14 -0.75 20.67
N PRO A 274 11.11 -2.10 20.62
CA PRO A 274 11.85 -2.95 21.55
C PRO A 274 13.25 -3.35 21.04
N THR A 275 13.73 -2.80 19.92
CA THR A 275 15.09 -3.10 19.44
C THR A 275 16.15 -2.36 20.28
N CYS A 276 17.42 -2.76 20.14
CA CYS A 276 18.55 -2.04 20.70
C CYS A 276 19.04 -0.87 19.81
N SER A 277 18.21 -0.39 18.87
CA SER A 277 18.55 0.73 17.99
C SER A 277 17.91 2.02 18.48
N GLU A 278 18.71 3.08 18.57
CA GLU A 278 18.25 4.43 18.92
C GLU A 278 17.23 5.00 17.91
N ASP A 279 17.23 4.50 16.67
CA ASP A 279 16.30 4.91 15.62
C ASP A 279 14.93 4.21 15.70
N ASP A 280 14.74 3.30 16.66
CA ASP A 280 13.48 2.58 16.86
C ASP A 280 12.44 3.44 17.60
N ILE A 281 12.11 4.57 17.01
CA ILE A 281 11.17 5.56 17.54
C ILE A 281 9.88 5.47 16.73
N ILE A 282 8.78 5.15 17.41
CA ILE A 282 7.45 5.08 16.77
C ILE A 282 6.86 6.47 16.61
N GLY A 283 6.96 7.30 17.66
CA GLY A 283 6.43 8.65 17.65
C GLY A 283 6.49 9.32 19.02
N ILE A 284 6.22 10.63 19.01
CA ILE A 284 6.13 11.48 20.19
C ILE A 284 4.73 12.08 20.21
N LEU A 285 4.06 12.01 21.36
CA LEU A 285 2.76 12.61 21.60
C LEU A 285 2.90 13.73 22.61
N GLU A 286 2.26 14.87 22.35
CA GLU A 286 2.26 16.02 23.26
C GLU A 286 0.82 16.34 23.69
N ASN A 287 0.63 16.64 24.98
CA ASN A 287 -0.65 17.05 25.56
C ASN A 287 -1.81 16.06 25.27
N GLN A 288 -1.52 14.75 25.28
CA GLN A 288 -2.51 13.69 25.02
C GLN A 288 -2.76 12.80 26.25
N ASP A 289 -3.98 12.30 26.35
CA ASP A 289 -4.32 11.18 27.22
C ASP A 289 -3.80 9.87 26.62
N PHE A 290 -3.07 9.08 27.41
CA PHE A 290 -2.53 7.81 26.93
C PHE A 290 -2.34 6.83 28.09
N ALA A 291 -2.65 5.56 27.86
CA ALA A 291 -2.39 4.50 28.81
C ALA A 291 -0.90 4.12 28.78
N THR A 292 -0.21 4.33 29.91
CA THR A 292 1.25 4.24 30.00
C THR A 292 1.74 3.08 30.86
N ASN A 293 0.86 2.33 31.55
CA ASN A 293 1.33 1.28 32.44
C ASN A 293 1.78 0.05 31.64
N ARG A 294 2.75 -0.69 32.19
CA ARG A 294 3.14 -1.98 31.64
C ARG A 294 1.92 -2.89 31.50
N GLY A 295 1.77 -3.51 30.33
CA GLY A 295 0.62 -4.34 29.98
C GLY A 295 -0.55 -3.57 29.34
N ASP A 296 -0.56 -2.23 29.36
CA ASP A 296 -1.56 -1.47 28.63
C ASP A 296 -1.39 -1.64 27.11
N LEU A 297 -2.50 -1.58 26.39
CA LEU A 297 -2.54 -1.80 24.95
C LEU A 297 -2.52 -0.49 24.18
N ILE A 298 -1.71 -0.47 23.13
CA ILE A 298 -1.59 0.64 22.17
C ILE A 298 -2.13 0.22 20.81
N LEU A 299 -2.64 1.20 20.06
CA LEU A 299 -3.18 1.04 18.71
C LEU A 299 -2.46 1.97 17.75
N LEU A 300 -1.96 1.41 16.66
CA LEU A 300 -1.42 2.12 15.52
C LEU A 300 -2.38 1.88 14.35
N GLU A 301 -3.14 2.89 13.97
CA GLU A 301 -4.02 2.84 12.81
C GLU A 301 -3.34 3.48 11.60
N ASN A 302 -3.88 3.19 10.40
CA ASN A 302 -3.41 3.77 9.15
C ASN A 302 -1.94 3.42 8.84
N ILE A 303 -1.53 2.20 9.18
CA ILE A 303 -0.22 1.70 8.77
C ILE A 303 -0.27 1.28 7.29
N SER A 304 0.89 1.28 6.65
CA SER A 304 1.01 0.76 5.29
C SER A 304 0.91 -0.77 5.29
N SER A 305 0.15 -1.36 4.38
CA SER A 305 0.15 -2.83 4.20
C SER A 305 1.52 -3.38 3.78
N TYR A 306 2.35 -2.56 3.12
CA TYR A 306 3.74 -2.90 2.83
C TYR A 306 4.53 -3.23 4.09
N SER A 307 4.17 -2.64 5.23
CA SER A 307 4.81 -2.95 6.51
C SER A 307 4.61 -4.39 6.92
N PHE A 308 3.45 -4.99 6.61
CA PHE A 308 3.19 -6.41 6.81
C PHE A 308 4.05 -7.26 5.87
N ALA A 309 4.13 -6.90 4.58
CA ALA A 309 4.96 -7.61 3.60
C ALA A 309 6.45 -7.58 3.96
N TRP A 310 6.94 -6.45 4.50
CA TRP A 310 8.33 -6.23 4.89
C TRP A 310 8.68 -6.67 6.32
N ARG A 311 7.69 -7.12 7.10
CA ARG A 311 7.92 -7.42 8.52
C ARG A 311 9.01 -8.48 8.67
N ASN A 312 9.95 -8.19 9.54
CA ASN A 312 11.10 -9.04 9.80
C ASN A 312 11.32 -9.19 11.30
N ASP A 313 12.29 -10.02 11.64
CA ASP A 313 12.69 -10.41 12.99
C ASP A 313 14.02 -9.75 13.41
N PHE A 314 14.27 -8.53 12.93
CA PHE A 314 15.44 -7.75 13.34
C PHE A 314 15.53 -7.66 14.87
N ASN A 315 16.74 -7.82 15.41
CA ASN A 315 17.02 -7.90 16.85
C ASN A 315 16.29 -9.06 17.58
N GLY A 316 15.89 -10.11 16.86
CA GLY A 316 15.21 -11.29 17.42
C GLY A 316 13.76 -11.05 17.84
N ILE A 317 13.16 -9.93 17.43
CA ILE A 317 11.78 -9.59 17.77
C ILE A 317 10.85 -10.40 16.86
N GLU A 318 9.92 -11.16 17.43
CA GLU A 318 9.02 -12.00 16.63
C GLU A 318 8.19 -11.19 15.62
N LYS A 319 8.06 -11.73 14.39
CA LYS A 319 7.17 -11.18 13.37
C LYS A 319 5.72 -11.24 13.86
N PRO A 320 5.01 -10.10 14.01
CA PRO A 320 3.64 -10.11 14.51
C PRO A 320 2.72 -10.85 13.54
N PRO A 321 1.78 -11.67 14.03
CA PRO A 321 0.74 -12.26 13.19
C PRO A 321 -0.23 -11.18 12.71
N ILE A 322 -1.14 -11.54 11.81
CA ILE A 322 -2.24 -10.68 11.36
C ILE A 322 -3.59 -11.25 11.77
N ILE A 323 -4.49 -10.36 12.18
CA ILE A 323 -5.83 -10.68 12.64
C ILE A 323 -6.84 -10.02 11.72
N THR A 324 -7.64 -10.80 11.01
CA THR A 324 -8.78 -10.27 10.26
C THR A 324 -9.90 -9.88 11.24
N ILE A 325 -10.37 -8.64 11.19
CA ILE A 325 -11.48 -8.10 12.00
C ILE A 325 -12.61 -7.56 11.15
#